data_AF-A0A914ABK2-F1
#
_entry.id   AF-A0A914ABK2-F1
#
_cell.length_a   1.000
_cell.length_b   1.000
_cell.length_c   1.000
_cell.angle_alpha   90.00
_cell.angle_beta   90.00
_cell.angle_gamma   90.00
#
_symmetry.space_group_name_H-M   'P 1'
#
loop_
_entity.id
_entity.type
_entity.pdbx_description
1 polymer ?
#
loop_
_entity_poly.entity_id
_entity_poly.type
_entity_poly.pdbx_seq_one_letter_code
_entity_poly.pdbx_strand_id
1 'polypeptide(L)'
;MLTFSRRNNIRVIGLPQQKNEDCLSLAKKLLQDKFSMEDVKLERALRDGPKLDGKPQHLLIKLNCYQDKIKVLQQQRKVLSNDPYYCVEDLTKIDL
;
A
#
# COMPACT_ATOMS: atom_id res chain seq x y z
N MET A 1 1.61 22.89 -5.30
CA MET A 1 1.87 21.43 -5.15
C MET A 1 0.83 20.70 -5.95
N LEU A 2 1.23 19.92 -6.97
CA LEU A 2 0.29 19.12 -7.76
C LEU A 2 -0.40 18.12 -6.83
N THR A 3 -1.70 18.31 -6.61
CA THR A 3 -2.56 17.37 -5.89
C THR A 3 -2.72 16.12 -6.77
N PHE A 4 -1.78 15.18 -6.66
CA PHE A 4 -1.96 13.88 -7.28
C PHE A 4 -3.22 13.24 -6.70
N SER A 5 -4.13 12.81 -7.58
CA SER A 5 -5.34 12.09 -7.20
C SER A 5 -4.98 10.89 -6.32
N ARG A 6 -5.47 10.90 -5.08
CA ARG A 6 -5.35 9.79 -4.11
C ARG A 6 -6.34 8.67 -4.36
N ARG A 7 -7.19 8.83 -5.36
CA ARG A 7 -8.30 7.91 -5.66
C ARG A 7 -7.82 6.46 -5.75
N ASN A 8 -6.65 6.20 -6.32
CA ASN A 8 -6.12 4.85 -6.50
C ASN A 8 -4.99 4.50 -5.53
N ASN A 9 -4.79 5.32 -4.49
CA ASN A 9 -3.75 5.10 -3.51
C ASN A 9 -4.25 4.16 -2.41
N ILE A 10 -3.36 3.28 -1.97
CA ILE A 10 -3.47 2.50 -0.74
C ILE A 10 -2.20 2.69 0.08
N ARG A 11 -2.32 2.63 1.40
CA ARG A 11 -1.19 2.63 2.33
C ARG A 11 -1.11 1.28 3.02
N VAL A 12 0.08 0.69 3.06
CA VAL A 12 0.38 -0.47 3.89
C VAL A 12 1.14 0.01 5.12
N ILE A 13 0.56 -0.23 6.30
CA ILE A 13 1.09 0.21 7.59
C ILE A 13 1.68 -0.99 8.33
N GLY A 14 2.87 -0.82 8.90
CA GLY A 14 3.54 -1.86 9.69
C GLY A 14 4.39 -2.84 8.88
N LEU A 15 4.39 -2.74 7.54
CA LEU A 15 5.20 -3.62 6.69
C LEU A 15 6.70 -3.37 6.95
N PRO A 16 7.48 -4.39 7.39
CA PRO A 16 8.90 -4.23 7.68
C PRO A 16 9.66 -3.62 6.51
N GLN A 17 10.63 -2.76 6.82
CA GLN A 17 11.47 -2.09 5.83
C GLN A 17 12.78 -2.85 5.65
N GLN A 18 13.17 -3.10 4.40
CA GLN A 18 14.44 -3.74 4.07
C GLN A 18 15.41 -2.71 3.48
N LYS A 19 16.71 -2.93 3.69
CA LYS A 19 17.75 -2.10 3.08
C LYS A 19 17.74 -2.32 1.56
N ASN A 20 17.74 -1.24 0.79
CA ASN A 20 17.72 -1.27 -0.69
C ASN A 20 16.50 -2.00 -1.28
N GLU A 21 15.34 -1.94 -0.62
CA GLU A 21 14.13 -2.56 -1.15
C GLU A 21 13.64 -1.88 -2.44
N ASP A 22 13.26 -2.70 -3.42
CA ASP A 22 12.47 -2.23 -4.56
C ASP A 22 10.99 -2.22 -4.15
N CYS A 23 10.50 -1.02 -3.82
CA CYS A 23 9.11 -0.81 -3.39
C CYS A 23 8.09 -1.28 -4.44
N LEU A 24 8.41 -1.19 -5.74
CA LEU A 24 7.50 -1.58 -6.81
C LEU A 24 7.38 -3.11 -6.87
N SER A 25 8.51 -3.80 -6.83
CA SER A 25 8.54 -5.27 -6.78
C SER A 25 7.92 -5.82 -5.50
N LEU A 26 8.19 -5.18 -4.36
CA LEU A 26 7.58 -5.52 -3.07
C LEU A 26 6.05 -5.37 -3.11
N ALA A 27 5.56 -4.26 -3.66
CA ALA A 27 4.12 -4.02 -3.79
C ALA A 27 3.44 -5.03 -4.72
N LYS A 28 4.05 -5.36 -5.88
CA LYS A 28 3.52 -6.38 -6.79
C LYS A 28 3.46 -7.75 -6.11
N LYS A 29 4.55 -8.15 -5.45
CA LYS A 29 4.61 -9.43 -4.72
C LYS A 29 3.57 -9.50 -3.62
N LEU A 30 3.40 -8.43 -2.83
CA LEU A 30 2.37 -8.38 -1.79
C LEU A 30 0.96 -8.56 -2.38
N LEU A 31 0.65 -7.90 -3.50
CA LEU A 31 -0.66 -8.00 -4.15
C LEU A 31 -0.89 -9.38 -4.78
N GLN A 32 0.15 -9.99 -5.34
CA GLN A 32 0.09 -11.36 -5.86
C GLN A 32 -0.11 -12.37 -4.73
N ASP A 33 0.79 -12.38 -3.74
CA ASP A 33 0.83 -13.40 -2.68
C ASP A 33 -0.39 -13.34 -1.75
N LYS A 34 -0.86 -12.13 -1.42
CA LYS A 34 -1.95 -11.94 -0.45
C LYS A 34 -3.32 -11.79 -1.11
N PHE A 35 -3.40 -11.09 -2.23
CA PHE A 35 -4.68 -10.74 -2.87
C PHE A 35 -4.94 -11.50 -4.17
N SER A 36 -4.06 -12.43 -4.57
CA SER A 36 -4.19 -13.22 -5.80
C SER A 36 -4.32 -12.35 -7.06
N MET A 37 -3.57 -11.25 -7.10
CA MET A 37 -3.59 -10.28 -8.21
C MET A 37 -2.34 -10.42 -9.09
N GLU A 38 -2.38 -11.32 -10.07
CA GLU A 38 -1.21 -11.70 -10.88
C GLU A 38 -0.76 -10.63 -11.90
N ASP A 39 -1.70 -9.83 -12.43
CA ASP A 39 -1.43 -8.83 -13.48
C ASP A 39 -1.67 -7.38 -13.04
N VAL A 40 -1.51 -7.10 -11.74
CA VAL A 40 -1.81 -5.76 -11.22
C VAL A 40 -0.84 -4.72 -11.77
N LYS A 41 -1.39 -3.68 -12.41
CA LYS A 41 -0.63 -2.55 -12.93
C LYS A 41 -0.51 -1.47 -11.86
N LEU A 42 0.73 -1.18 -11.47
CA LEU A 42 1.06 -0.12 -10.51
C LEU A 42 1.65 1.09 -11.26
N GLU A 43 1.22 2.29 -10.89
CA GLU A 43 1.82 3.53 -11.38
C GLU A 43 3.11 3.82 -10.61
N ARG A 44 3.07 3.67 -9.28
CA ARG A 44 4.21 3.89 -8.39
C ARG A 44 4.04 3.13 -7.08
N ALA A 45 5.16 2.85 -6.42
CA ALA A 45 5.20 2.44 -5.03
C ALA A 45 6.43 3.07 -4.35
N LEU A 46 6.27 3.58 -3.13
CA LEU A 46 7.34 4.23 -2.37
C LEU A 46 7.09 4.17 -0.87
N ARG A 47 8.15 4.32 -0.08
CA ARG A 47 8.01 4.54 1.37
C ARG A 47 7.63 5.99 1.64
N ASP A 48 6.56 6.19 2.40
CA ASP A 48 5.99 7.49 2.76
C ASP A 48 5.87 7.64 4.28
N GLY A 49 5.98 8.88 4.75
CA GLY A 49 5.87 9.25 6.15
C GLY A 49 7.22 9.45 6.86
N PRO A 50 7.20 9.97 8.09
CA PRO A 50 8.41 10.27 8.85
C PRO A 50 9.16 8.98 9.20
N LYS A 51 10.50 9.05 9.16
CA LYS A 51 11.36 8.02 9.76
C LYS A 51 11.33 8.24 11.28
N LEU A 52 10.51 7.47 11.97
CA LEU A 52 10.47 7.46 13.42
C LEU A 52 11.22 6.23 13.92
N ASP A 53 12.03 6.39 14.96
CA ASP A 53 12.81 5.29 15.52
C ASP A 53 11.90 4.10 15.88
N GLY A 54 12.24 2.94 15.33
CA GLY A 54 11.52 1.69 15.55
C GLY A 54 10.21 1.51 14.78
N LYS A 55 9.76 2.48 13.96
CA LYS A 55 8.54 2.33 13.14
C LYS A 55 8.86 2.35 11.65
N PRO A 56 8.50 1.29 10.88
CA PRO A 56 8.71 1.30 9.45
C PRO A 56 7.84 2.37 8.79
N GLN A 57 8.42 3.06 7.79
CA GLN A 57 7.66 3.96 6.93
C GLN A 57 6.55 3.20 6.21
N HIS A 58 5.42 3.86 5.98
CA HIS A 58 4.30 3.25 5.27
C HIS A 58 4.68 2.97 3.82
N LEU A 59 4.19 1.89 3.24
CA LEU A 59 4.31 1.67 1.81
C LEU A 59 3.10 2.31 1.13
N LEU A 60 3.33 3.39 0.39
CA LEU A 60 2.30 4.04 -0.44
C LEU A 60 2.33 3.41 -1.83
N ILE A 61 1.21 2.84 -2.26
CA ILE A 61 1.06 2.19 -3.56
C ILE A 61 -0.02 2.94 -4.34
N LYS A 62 0.27 3.32 -5.58
CA LYS A 62 -0.72 3.85 -6.51
C LYS A 62 -1.03 2.83 -7.58
N LEU A 63 -2.26 2.34 -7.56
CA LEU A 63 -2.78 1.40 -8.54
C LEU A 63 -3.20 2.15 -9.81
N ASN A 64 -3.09 1.51 -10.97
CA ASN A 64 -3.63 2.08 -12.20
C ASN A 64 -5.16 2.04 -12.23
N CYS A 65 -5.76 1.01 -11.62
CA CYS A 65 -7.20 0.81 -11.62
C CYS A 65 -7.80 1.05 -10.22
N TYR A 66 -8.90 1.80 -10.18
CA TYR A 66 -9.66 2.03 -8.94
C TYR A 66 -10.33 0.75 -8.41
N GLN A 67 -10.79 -0.12 -9.30
CA GLN A 67 -11.46 -1.37 -8.90
C GLN A 67 -10.49 -2.29 -8.13
N ASP A 68 -9.22 -2.31 -8.53
CA ASP A 68 -8.18 -3.07 -7.84
C ASP A 68 -7.96 -2.56 -6.42
N LYS A 69 -8.00 -1.24 -6.22
CA LYS A 69 -7.96 -0.65 -4.87
C LYS A 69 -9.12 -1.16 -4.03
N ILE A 70 -10.33 -1.12 -4.58
CA ILE A 70 -11.53 -1.55 -3.84
C ILE A 70 -11.44 -3.03 -3.45
N LYS A 71 -10.99 -3.90 -4.35
CA LYS A 71 -10.75 -5.32 -4.05
C LYS A 71 -9.80 -5.49 -2.86
N VAL A 72 -8.66 -4.80 -2.90
CA VAL A 72 -7.68 -4.82 -1.80
C VAL A 72 -8.32 -4.36 -0.50
N LEU A 73 -8.97 -3.18 -0.48
CA LEU A 73 -9.54 -2.61 0.74
C LEU A 73 -10.67 -3.46 1.34
N GLN A 74 -11.50 -4.09 0.51
CA GLN A 74 -12.58 -4.97 0.96
C GLN A 74 -12.06 -6.26 1.60
N GLN A 75 -10.96 -6.81 1.07
CA GLN A 75 -10.44 -8.12 1.48
C GLN A 75 -9.36 -8.03 2.57
N GLN A 76 -8.70 -6.88 2.73
CA GLN A 76 -7.48 -6.77 3.54
C GLN A 76 -7.63 -7.27 4.98
N ARG A 77 -8.76 -6.98 5.65
CA ARG A 77 -8.97 -7.42 7.04
C ARG A 77 -8.97 -8.93 7.19
N LYS A 78 -9.52 -9.64 6.19
CA LYS A 78 -9.60 -11.10 6.17
C LYS A 78 -8.27 -11.71 5.74
N VAL A 79 -7.67 -11.16 4.69
CA VAL A 79 -6.44 -11.69 4.06
C VAL A 79 -5.22 -11.49 4.95
N LEU A 80 -5.13 -10.34 5.62
CA LEU A 80 -3.98 -9.94 6.44
C LEU A 80 -4.22 -10.15 7.95
N SER A 81 -5.21 -10.97 8.34
CA SER A 81 -5.60 -11.11 9.75
C SER A 81 -4.47 -11.63 10.66
N ASN A 82 -3.52 -12.38 10.08
CA ASN A 82 -2.39 -12.99 10.78
C ASN A 82 -1.07 -12.26 10.50
N ASP A 83 -1.09 -11.19 9.70
CA ASP A 83 0.09 -10.40 9.37
C ASP A 83 0.23 -9.23 10.34
N PRO A 84 1.47 -8.79 10.66
CA PRO A 84 1.71 -7.65 11.55
C PRO A 84 1.45 -6.29 10.87
N TYR A 85 0.86 -6.29 9.68
CA TYR A 85 0.64 -5.11 8.85
C TYR A 85 -0.74 -5.16 8.20
N TYR A 86 -1.26 -3.99 7.84
CA TYR A 86 -2.60 -3.85 7.28
C TYR A 86 -2.65 -2.79 6.18
N CYS A 87 -3.67 -2.88 5.32
CA CYS A 87 -3.88 -1.94 4.23
C CYS A 87 -5.01 -0.96 4.57
N VAL A 88 -4.80 0.32 4.31
CA VAL A 88 -5.81 1.38 4.48
C VAL A 88 -5.89 2.27 3.26
N GLU A 89 -6.99 3.03 3.19
CA GLU A 89 -7.16 4.09 2.22
C GLU A 89 -6.22 5.27 2.52
N ASP A 90 -5.69 5.89 1.47
CA ASP A 90 -4.87 7.10 1.58
C ASP A 90 -5.77 8.34 1.70
N LEU A 91 -6.19 8.63 2.93
CA LEU A 91 -7.03 9.77 3.29
C LEU A 91 -6.19 11.01 3.63
N THR A 92 -6.74 12.21 3.41
CA THR A 92 -6.12 13.44 3.93
C THR A 92 -6.53 13.66 5.38
N LYS A 93 -5.86 14.60 6.09
CA LYS A 93 -6.30 15.03 7.42
C LYS A 93 -7.72 15.61 7.45
N ILE A 94 -8.24 16.05 6.31
CA ILE A 94 -9.61 16.57 6.19
C ILE A 94 -10.62 15.42 6.12
N ASP A 95 -10.17 14.23 5.70
CA ASP A 95 -10.98 13.03 5.53
C ASP A 95 -10.82 12.03 6.71
N LEU A 96 -10.05 12.39 7.74
CA LEU A 96 -9.84 11.63 8.98
C LEU A 96 -10.79 12.14 10.08
#